data_AF-A0A293LMQ7-F1
#
_entry.id   AF-A0A293LMQ7-F1
#
_cell.length_a   1.000
_cell.length_b   1.000
_cell.length_c   1.000
_cell.angle_alpha   90.00
_cell.angle_beta   90.00
_cell.angle_gamma   90.00
#
_symmetry.space_group_name_H-M   'P 1'
#
loop_
_entity.id
_entity.type
_entity.pdbx_description
1 polymer ?
#
loop_
_entity_poly.entity_id
_entity_poly.type
_entity_poly.pdbx_seq_one_letter_code
_entity_poly.pdbx_strand_id
1 'polypeptide(L)'
;MMRPCLLLFCCAVFGWIGGPCDADLRPPGGPIVCTETAELLISYNICIANKHCTVQCYSGCVSDNNSRVYGTVYYAVHSSICKSALHDLRISRWNDSARTVTFIITGENDMRKDFVGSVRFDV
;
A
#
# COMPACT_ATOMS: atom_id res chain seq x y z
N MET A 1 -18.78 5.00 12.64
CA MET A 1 -18.98 6.47 12.78
C MET A 1 -18.01 7.16 11.83
N MET A 2 -18.47 7.46 10.62
CA MET A 2 -17.67 8.08 9.55
C MET A 2 -17.80 9.60 9.70
N ARG A 3 -16.67 10.31 9.72
CA ARG A 3 -16.66 11.78 9.81
C ARG A 3 -16.99 12.34 8.42
N PRO A 4 -17.94 13.27 8.27
CA PRO A 4 -18.24 13.86 6.97
C PRO A 4 -17.10 14.79 6.59
N CYS A 5 -16.50 14.55 5.42
CA CYS A 5 -15.57 15.47 4.81
C CYS A 5 -16.37 16.70 4.37
N LEU A 6 -16.07 17.88 4.93
CA LEU A 6 -16.76 19.13 4.66
C LEU A 6 -16.39 19.58 3.23
N LEU A 7 -17.22 19.22 2.26
CA LEU A 7 -17.15 19.66 0.87
C LEU A 7 -17.59 21.12 0.78
N LEU A 8 -16.63 22.04 0.62
CA LEU A 8 -16.92 23.33 0.01
C LEU A 8 -15.99 23.53 -1.19
N PHE A 9 -16.63 23.65 -2.36
CA PHE A 9 -16.12 24.16 -3.64
C PHE A 9 -15.13 23.29 -4.44
N CYS A 10 -15.64 22.33 -5.22
CA CYS A 10 -15.14 22.12 -6.59
C CYS A 10 -16.08 21.25 -7.47
N CYS A 11 -17.37 21.61 -7.65
CA CYS A 11 -18.30 20.82 -8.49
C CYS A 11 -19.34 21.63 -9.30
N ALA A 12 -19.06 22.88 -9.67
CA ALA A 12 -19.79 23.54 -10.76
C ALA A 12 -18.80 23.63 -11.92
N VAL A 13 -18.95 22.95 -13.07
CA VAL A 13 -19.86 23.39 -14.16
C VAL A 13 -20.25 22.24 -15.11
N PHE A 14 -19.66 21.05 -15.04
CA PHE A 14 -20.00 19.94 -15.96
C PHE A 14 -20.51 18.73 -15.18
N GLY A 15 -21.78 18.38 -15.39
CA GLY A 15 -22.45 17.29 -14.69
C GLY A 15 -21.67 15.98 -14.74
N TRP A 16 -21.31 15.48 -13.55
CA TRP A 16 -20.90 14.10 -13.33
C TRP A 16 -21.83 13.52 -12.28
N ILE A 17 -22.66 12.59 -12.74
CA ILE A 17 -23.47 11.66 -11.95
C ILE A 17 -22.52 10.96 -10.97
N GLY A 18 -22.83 11.05 -9.68
CA GLY A 18 -21.94 10.70 -8.58
C GLY A 18 -21.27 9.34 -8.73
N GLY A 19 -19.94 9.34 -8.73
CA GLY A 19 -19.12 8.23 -8.28
C GLY A 19 -18.64 8.46 -6.84
N PRO A 20 -18.29 7.41 -6.08
CA PRO A 20 -17.61 7.56 -4.80
C PRO A 20 -16.32 8.36 -5.00
N CYS A 21 -15.89 9.13 -4.02
CA CYS A 21 -14.64 9.88 -4.02
C CYS A 21 -13.37 8.98 -3.98
N ASP A 22 -13.48 7.75 -4.45
CA ASP A 22 -12.45 6.72 -4.46
C ASP A 22 -12.18 6.30 -5.91
N ALA A 23 -11.53 7.17 -6.69
CA ALA A 23 -10.88 6.77 -7.93
C ALA A 23 -9.74 7.73 -8.28
N ASP A 24 -8.53 7.28 -7.96
CA ASP A 24 -7.48 7.14 -8.97
C ASP A 24 -6.70 8.38 -9.45
N LEU A 25 -6.55 9.42 -8.64
CA LEU A 25 -5.51 10.43 -8.86
C LEU A 25 -4.61 10.53 -7.64
N ARG A 26 -3.61 9.65 -7.55
CA ARG A 26 -2.47 9.86 -6.64
C ARG A 26 -1.76 11.15 -7.08
N PRO A 27 -1.71 12.21 -6.26
CA PRO A 27 -0.81 13.31 -6.55
C PRO A 27 0.63 12.76 -6.53
N PRO A 28 1.51 13.14 -7.47
CA PRO A 28 2.89 12.67 -7.48
C PRO A 28 3.55 12.95 -6.12
N GLY A 29 4.09 11.91 -5.49
CA GLY A 29 4.68 11.98 -4.14
C GLY A 29 3.71 11.71 -2.98
N GLY A 30 2.42 11.46 -3.24
CA GLY A 30 1.44 11.08 -2.22
C GLY A 30 1.58 9.64 -1.71
N PRO A 31 0.89 9.28 -0.60
CA PRO A 31 0.87 7.93 -0.06
C PRO A 31 0.41 6.89 -1.09
N ILE A 32 0.96 5.67 -0.98
CA ILE A 32 0.54 4.53 -1.80
C ILE A 32 -0.76 3.93 -1.24
N VAL A 33 -1.63 3.49 -2.14
CA VAL A 33 -2.89 2.82 -1.80
C VAL A 33 -2.66 1.35 -1.46
N CYS A 34 -3.69 0.69 -0.93
CA CYS A 34 -3.55 -0.62 -0.30
C CYS A 34 -3.28 -1.76 -1.29
N THR A 35 -3.61 -1.55 -2.56
CA THR A 35 -3.40 -2.50 -3.66
C THR A 35 -2.03 -2.38 -4.31
N GLU A 36 -1.21 -1.40 -3.91
CA GLU A 36 0.10 -1.15 -4.50
C GLU A 36 1.09 -2.27 -4.16
N THR A 37 1.78 -2.76 -5.18
CA THR A 37 2.70 -3.89 -5.12
C THR A 37 4.12 -3.45 -5.46
N ALA A 38 5.11 -4.27 -5.12
CA ALA A 38 6.51 -3.98 -5.45
C ALA A 38 6.76 -4.01 -6.97
N GLU A 39 6.04 -4.86 -7.71
CA GLU A 39 6.10 -4.95 -9.17
C GLU A 39 5.74 -3.63 -9.86
N LEU A 40 4.65 -2.98 -9.42
CA LEU A 40 4.23 -1.68 -9.96
C LEU A 40 5.30 -0.61 -9.69
N LEU A 41 5.83 -0.55 -8.47
CA LEU A 41 6.83 0.45 -8.11
C LEU A 41 8.15 0.28 -8.88
N ILE A 42 8.53 -0.95 -9.24
CA ILE A 42 9.66 -1.19 -10.13
C ILE A 42 9.31 -0.75 -11.56
N SER A 43 8.13 -1.11 -12.07
CA SER A 43 7.71 -0.77 -13.43
C SER A 43 7.65 0.74 -13.67
N TYR A 44 7.27 1.52 -12.65
CA TYR A 44 7.26 2.99 -12.71
C TYR A 44 8.60 3.63 -12.32
N ASN A 45 9.65 2.84 -12.08
CA ASN A 45 10.97 3.30 -11.66
C ASN A 45 10.94 4.19 -10.39
N ILE A 46 10.00 3.89 -9.48
CA ILE A 46 9.87 4.54 -8.17
C ILE A 46 10.82 3.89 -7.17
N CYS A 47 10.93 2.56 -7.21
CA CYS A 47 11.86 1.77 -6.41
C CYS A 47 12.84 1.04 -7.33
N ILE A 48 14.09 0.92 -6.89
CA ILE A 48 15.15 0.20 -7.62
C ILE A 48 15.49 -1.08 -6.85
N ALA A 49 15.65 -2.20 -7.56
CA ALA A 49 16.08 -3.46 -6.96
C ALA A 49 17.44 -3.32 -6.26
N ASN A 50 17.62 -4.06 -5.17
CA ASN A 50 18.81 -4.02 -4.30
C ASN A 50 19.10 -2.63 -3.68
N LYS A 51 18.10 -1.75 -3.61
CA LYS A 51 18.17 -0.46 -2.91
C LYS A 51 17.03 -0.36 -1.88
N HIS A 52 17.27 0.42 -0.85
CA HIS A 52 16.21 0.79 0.09
C HIS A 52 15.17 1.65 -0.63
N CYS A 53 13.93 1.22 -0.59
CA CYS A 53 12.79 2.01 -1.02
C CYS A 53 11.94 2.38 0.20
N THR A 54 11.57 3.65 0.29
CA THR A 54 10.75 4.17 1.38
C THR A 54 9.48 4.75 0.79
N VAL A 55 8.34 4.28 1.27
CA VAL A 55 7.00 4.72 0.85
C VAL A 55 6.14 5.00 2.06
N GLN A 56 5.08 5.77 1.88
CA GLN A 56 4.09 6.02 2.93
C GLN A 56 2.79 5.32 2.57
N CYS A 57 2.24 4.53 3.49
CA CYS A 57 0.96 3.85 3.30
C CYS A 57 -0.22 4.77 3.59
N TYR A 58 -1.28 4.66 2.78
CA TYR A 58 -2.55 5.32 3.04
C TYR A 58 -3.20 4.83 4.36
N SER A 59 -3.95 5.69 5.05
CA SER A 59 -4.56 5.40 6.38
C SER A 59 -5.48 4.20 6.34
N GLY A 60 -6.28 4.10 5.28
CA GLY A 60 -7.34 3.10 5.16
C GLY A 60 -6.82 1.66 5.00
N CYS A 61 -5.51 1.47 4.77
CA CYS A 61 -4.96 0.14 4.50
C CYS A 61 -4.91 -0.76 5.72
N VAL A 62 -5.04 -0.20 6.90
CA VAL A 62 -4.98 -1.00 8.12
C VAL A 62 -6.31 -1.71 8.41
N SER A 63 -7.42 -1.09 7.99
CA SER A 63 -8.79 -1.62 8.12
C SER A 63 -9.28 -2.37 6.88
N ASP A 64 -8.66 -2.17 5.72
CA ASP A 64 -9.01 -2.89 4.49
C ASP A 64 -8.67 -4.37 4.62
N ASN A 65 -9.51 -5.31 4.23
CA ASN A 65 -9.17 -6.75 4.23
C ASN A 65 -8.91 -7.30 2.83
N ASN A 66 -8.91 -6.46 1.80
CA ASN A 66 -8.99 -6.89 0.40
C ASN A 66 -7.62 -7.07 -0.29
N SER A 67 -6.55 -7.44 0.42
CA SER A 67 -5.27 -7.70 -0.25
C SER A 67 -4.60 -8.97 0.26
N ARG A 68 -4.23 -9.83 -0.68
CA ARG A 68 -3.51 -11.08 -0.39
C ARG A 68 -2.04 -10.77 -0.15
N VAL A 69 -1.48 -11.39 0.89
CA VAL A 69 -0.04 -11.34 1.19
C VAL A 69 0.50 -12.76 1.08
N TYR A 70 1.62 -12.91 0.38
CA TYR A 70 2.28 -14.19 0.21
C TYR A 70 3.68 -14.11 0.81
N GLY A 71 3.89 -14.92 1.85
CA GLY A 71 5.18 -15.05 2.53
C GLY A 71 5.22 -14.40 3.90
N THR A 72 6.36 -14.60 4.57
CA THR A 72 6.66 -14.14 5.93
C THR A 72 8.13 -13.78 5.95
N VAL A 73 8.48 -12.59 6.48
CA VAL A 73 9.82 -11.96 6.39
C VAL A 73 10.21 -11.60 4.95
N TYR A 74 10.02 -12.52 4.01
CA TYR A 74 10.12 -12.30 2.57
C TYR A 74 8.72 -12.36 1.97
N TYR A 75 8.36 -11.35 1.20
CA TYR A 75 7.04 -11.21 0.60
C TYR A 75 7.16 -11.23 -0.92
N ALA A 76 6.22 -11.90 -1.59
CA ALA A 76 6.20 -11.93 -3.05
C ALA A 76 5.98 -10.51 -3.62
N VAL A 77 6.57 -10.21 -4.78
CA VAL A 77 6.51 -8.87 -5.39
C VAL A 77 5.10 -8.41 -5.76
N HIS A 78 4.17 -9.35 -5.92
CA HIS A 78 2.75 -9.09 -6.18
C HIS A 78 1.91 -8.93 -4.89
N SER A 79 2.52 -9.04 -3.70
CA SER A 79 1.84 -8.78 -2.43
C SER A 79 1.67 -7.28 -2.22
N SER A 80 0.59 -6.88 -1.55
CA SER A 80 0.40 -5.49 -1.13
C SER A 80 1.53 -5.06 -0.18
N ILE A 81 2.18 -3.95 -0.47
CA ILE A 81 3.30 -3.43 0.36
C ILE A 81 2.79 -3.08 1.77
N CYS A 82 1.67 -2.36 1.85
CA CYS A 82 1.13 -1.91 3.12
C CYS A 82 0.62 -3.08 3.98
N LYS A 83 0.01 -4.10 3.36
CA LYS A 83 -0.40 -5.31 4.08
C LYS A 83 0.77 -6.17 4.50
N SER A 84 1.79 -6.29 3.66
CA SER A 84 3.02 -6.99 4.03
C SER A 84 3.70 -6.29 5.21
N ALA A 85 3.73 -4.96 5.23
CA ALA A 85 4.27 -4.18 6.35
C ALA A 85 3.45 -4.33 7.64
N LEU A 86 2.12 -4.41 7.53
CA LEU A 86 1.24 -4.68 8.67
C LEU A 86 1.45 -6.10 9.22
N HIS A 87 1.54 -7.09 8.32
CA HIS A 87 1.85 -8.48 8.67
C HIS A 87 3.25 -8.60 9.33
N ASP A 88 4.22 -7.81 8.88
CA ASP A 88 5.57 -7.74 9.45
C ASP A 88 5.71 -6.80 10.65
N LEU A 89 4.60 -6.26 11.16
CA LEU A 89 4.54 -5.40 12.34
C LEU A 89 5.31 -4.07 12.21
N ARG A 90 5.60 -3.62 10.99
CA ARG A 90 6.30 -2.34 10.73
C ARG A 90 5.37 -1.14 10.86
N ILE A 91 4.09 -1.36 10.62
CA ILE A 91 3.00 -0.41 10.85
C ILE A 91 1.94 -1.09 11.70
N SER A 92 1.04 -0.34 12.33
CA SER A 92 0.05 -0.89 13.28
C SER A 92 -1.32 -0.24 13.15
N ARG A 93 -2.37 -0.93 13.63
CA ARG A 93 -3.75 -0.41 13.63
C ARG A 93 -4.00 0.72 14.61
N TRP A 94 -3.11 0.90 15.58
CA TRP A 94 -3.28 1.81 16.71
C TRP A 94 -2.46 3.09 16.56
N ASN A 95 -1.52 3.13 15.60
CA ASN A 95 -0.68 4.27 15.32
C ASN A 95 -0.79 4.70 13.86
N ASP A 96 -1.87 5.41 13.58
CA ASP A 96 -2.11 6.02 12.28
C ASP A 96 -1.11 7.13 11.94
N SER A 97 -0.21 7.56 12.83
CA SER A 97 0.80 8.55 12.48
C SER A 97 2.07 7.91 11.89
N ALA A 98 2.35 6.64 12.21
CA ALA A 98 3.52 5.91 11.73
C ALA A 98 3.15 4.94 10.61
N ARG A 99 3.22 5.40 9.36
CA ARG A 99 2.86 4.62 8.14
C ARG A 99 3.97 4.58 7.09
N THR A 100 5.16 5.00 7.46
CA THR A 100 6.32 4.95 6.57
C THR A 100 6.90 3.54 6.60
N VAL A 101 7.02 2.94 5.42
CA VAL A 101 7.55 1.58 5.24
C VAL A 101 8.83 1.69 4.43
N THR A 102 9.92 1.15 4.98
CA THR A 102 11.18 1.00 4.26
C THR A 102 11.45 -0.48 4.03
N PHE A 103 11.71 -0.85 2.78
CA PHE A 103 11.95 -2.22 2.35
C PHE A 103 13.02 -2.27 1.25
N ILE A 104 13.48 -3.47 0.93
CA ILE A 104 14.38 -3.73 -0.20
C ILE A 104 13.67 -4.71 -1.11
N ILE A 105 13.67 -4.43 -2.41
CA ILE A 105 13.25 -5.40 -3.41
C ILE A 105 14.48 -6.17 -3.83
N THR A 106 14.49 -7.48 -3.62
CA THR A 106 15.59 -8.35 -4.02
C THR A 106 15.70 -8.41 -5.54
N GLY A 107 16.93 -8.42 -6.06
CA GLY A 107 17.17 -8.59 -7.49
C GLY A 107 16.73 -9.95 -8.02
N GLU A 108 16.68 -10.10 -9.34
CA GLU A 108 16.19 -11.30 -10.03
C GLU A 108 16.96 -12.58 -9.62
N ASN A 109 18.27 -12.45 -9.37
CA ASN A 109 19.13 -13.56 -8.92
C ASN A 109 18.78 -14.10 -7.52
N ASP A 110 18.07 -13.30 -6.72
CA ASP A 110 17.69 -13.63 -5.33
C ASP A 110 16.18 -13.92 -5.22
N MET A 111 15.51 -14.15 -6.36
CA MET A 111 14.07 -14.36 -6.38
C MET A 111 13.70 -15.68 -5.69
N ARG A 112 12.95 -15.56 -4.59
CA ARG A 112 12.43 -16.70 -3.85
C ARG A 112 11.16 -17.23 -4.50
N LYS A 113 11.08 -18.55 -4.68
CA LYS A 113 9.89 -19.25 -5.22
C LYS A 113 9.06 -19.94 -4.14
N ASP A 114 9.67 -20.25 -3.00
CA ASP A 114 9.02 -20.91 -1.87
C ASP A 114 8.84 -19.94 -0.70
N PHE A 115 7.58 -19.72 -0.34
CA PHE A 115 7.19 -18.79 0.71
C PHE A 115 6.59 -19.54 1.90
N VAL A 116 7.14 -19.30 3.09
CA VAL A 116 6.52 -19.76 4.34
C VAL A 116 5.36 -18.84 4.67
N GLY A 117 4.18 -19.42 4.86
CA GLY A 117 2.99 -18.69 5.30
C GLY A 117 2.90 -18.58 6.81
N SER A 118 2.37 -17.45 7.30
CA SER A 118 1.88 -17.28 8.67
C SER A 118 0.71 -16.33 8.65
N VAL A 119 -0.06 -16.30 9.74
CA VAL A 119 -1.11 -15.29 9.94
C VAL A 119 -0.65 -14.33 11.02
N ARG A 120 -0.63 -13.03 10.72
CA ARG A 120 -0.29 -11.96 11.68
C ARG A 120 -1.17 -10.76 11.41
N PHE A 121 -1.77 -10.20 12.47
CA PHE A 121 -2.70 -9.06 12.35
C PHE A 121 -3.88 -9.33 11.40
N ASP A 122 -4.38 -10.57 11.38
CA ASP A 122 -5.44 -11.03 10.48
C ASP A 122 -5.11 -10.88 8.98
N VAL A 123 -3.81 -10.88 8.65
CA VAL A 123 -3.26 -10.91 7.29
C VAL A 123 -2.56 -12.25 7.08
#